data_AF-A0A852ZB47-F1
#
_entry.id   AF-A0A852ZB47-F1
#
_cell.length_a   1.000
_cell.length_b   1.000
_cell.length_c   1.000
_cell.angle_alpha   90.00
_cell.angle_beta   90.00
_cell.angle_gamma   90.00
#
_symmetry.space_group_name_H-M   'P 1'
#
loop_
_entity.id
_entity.type
_entity.pdbx_description
1 polymer ?
#
loop_
_entity_poly.entity_id
_entity_poly.type
_entity_poly.pdbx_seq_one_letter_code
_entity_poly.pdbx_strand_id
1 'polypeptide(L)'
;MSSPHDTAECTGHHDLVRDFGGDRPRIVVLCGSTRFYEEFRRQNLRLTLDGAIVLSIGCDTRSDGDLFGMGGRDESDDVGELNELKARLDALHLRKIDLADEVLVLNIGGYVGESTSREIAYATTIGKPVQYLHPVHQDARKAFS
;
A
#
# COMPACT_ATOMS: atom_id res chain seq x y z
N MET A 1 -28.33 8.18 30.02
CA MET A 1 -27.73 9.16 29.09
C MET A 1 -26.23 8.96 29.20
N SER A 2 -25.60 8.36 28.18
CA SER A 2 -24.15 8.15 28.20
C SER A 2 -23.50 9.49 27.88
N SER A 3 -22.79 10.08 28.83
CA SER A 3 -22.03 11.31 28.60
C SER A 3 -20.98 11.06 27.52
N PRO A 4 -20.68 12.04 26.65
CA PRO A 4 -19.53 11.97 25.77
C PRO A 4 -18.27 11.94 26.66
N HIS A 5 -17.51 10.84 26.55
CA HIS A 5 -16.25 10.67 27.24
C HIS A 5 -15.18 11.50 26.53
N ASP A 6 -14.43 12.32 27.27
CA ASP A 6 -13.32 13.11 26.72
C ASP A 6 -12.17 12.16 26.31
N THR A 7 -11.69 12.25 25.08
CA THR A 7 -10.69 11.29 24.54
C THR A 7 -9.37 11.33 25.30
N ALA A 8 -9.09 12.42 26.02
CA ALA A 8 -7.90 12.57 26.86
C ALA A 8 -7.91 11.68 28.13
N GLU A 9 -9.07 11.17 28.55
CA GLU A 9 -9.22 10.39 29.79
C GLU A 9 -9.32 8.87 29.52
N CYS A 10 -9.31 8.43 28.26
CA CYS A 10 -9.59 7.03 27.95
C CYS A 10 -8.33 6.20 27.78
N THR A 11 -8.21 5.17 28.61
CA THR A 11 -7.15 4.15 28.54
C THR A 11 -7.57 2.89 27.77
N GLY A 12 -8.83 2.84 27.30
CA GLY A 12 -9.33 1.77 26.45
C GLY A 12 -8.98 2.01 24.98
N HIS A 13 -8.58 0.95 24.27
CA HIS A 13 -8.45 1.02 22.82
C HIS A 13 -9.86 1.17 22.23
N HIS A 14 -10.24 2.39 21.87
CA HIS A 14 -11.44 2.61 21.08
C HIS A 14 -11.19 2.17 19.64
N ASP A 15 -12.22 1.62 19.00
CA ASP A 15 -12.24 1.54 17.55
C ASP A 15 -11.99 2.94 16.97
N LEU A 16 -11.21 3.02 15.87
CA LEU A 16 -10.93 4.29 15.19
C LEU A 16 -12.25 4.99 14.85
N VAL A 17 -12.57 6.07 15.58
CA VAL A 17 -13.68 6.95 15.23
C VAL A 17 -13.28 7.71 13.98
N ARG A 18 -13.79 7.25 12.82
CA ARG A 18 -13.54 7.87 11.53
C ARG A 18 -14.65 8.89 11.23
N ASP A 19 -14.63 10.00 11.95
CA ASP A 19 -15.48 11.14 11.61
C ASP A 19 -14.78 11.98 10.53
N PHE A 20 -15.30 11.93 9.31
CA PHE A 20 -14.76 12.68 8.17
C PHE A 20 -15.38 14.08 8.05
N GLY A 21 -16.34 14.45 8.91
CA GLY A 21 -17.03 15.74 8.84
C GLY A 21 -17.85 15.93 7.54
N GLY A 22 -18.20 14.85 6.86
CA GLY A 22 -18.85 14.82 5.54
C GLY A 22 -18.84 13.43 4.92
N ASP A 23 -19.05 13.35 3.60
CA ASP A 23 -18.96 12.09 2.86
C ASP A 23 -17.57 11.45 3.04
N ARG A 24 -17.56 10.15 3.36
CA ARG A 24 -16.30 9.43 3.54
C ARG A 24 -15.52 9.39 2.20
N PRO A 25 -14.27 9.87 2.16
CA PRO A 25 -13.43 9.73 0.97
C PRO A 25 -13.10 8.26 0.70
N ARG A 26 -13.02 7.93 -0.58
CA ARG A 26 -12.52 6.62 -1.03
C ARG A 26 -11.05 6.46 -0.66
N ILE A 27 -10.66 5.30 -0.16
CA ILE A 27 -9.28 4.95 0.17
C ILE A 27 -8.75 3.99 -0.90
N VAL A 28 -7.70 4.38 -1.60
CA VAL A 28 -7.10 3.58 -2.68
C VAL A 28 -5.67 3.23 -2.29
N VAL A 29 -5.31 1.94 -2.30
CA VAL A 29 -3.91 1.52 -2.16
C VAL A 29 -3.28 1.33 -3.53
N LEU A 30 -2.05 1.80 -3.69
CA LEU A 30 -1.26 1.60 -4.90
C LEU A 30 -0.37 0.36 -4.73
N CYS A 31 -0.49 -0.56 -5.68
CA CYS A 31 0.33 -1.77 -5.76
C CYS A 31 1.09 -1.76 -7.08
N GLY A 32 2.37 -2.13 -7.06
CA GLY A 32 3.19 -2.08 -8.27
C GLY A 32 4.68 -2.20 -7.97
N SER A 33 5.48 -2.28 -9.02
CA SER A 33 6.92 -2.31 -8.83
C SER A 33 7.45 -0.92 -8.53
N THR A 34 8.21 -0.79 -7.45
CA THR A 34 8.96 0.43 -7.08
C THR A 34 9.84 0.95 -8.20
N ARG A 35 10.14 0.11 -9.21
CA ARG A 35 10.84 0.54 -10.43
C ARG A 35 10.11 1.65 -11.20
N PHE A 36 8.80 1.73 -11.06
CA PHE A 36 7.95 2.74 -11.69
C PHE A 36 7.52 3.79 -10.66
N TYR A 37 8.44 4.25 -9.80
CA TYR A 37 8.14 5.20 -8.72
C TYR A 37 7.48 6.50 -9.23
N GLU A 38 7.88 6.99 -10.41
CA GLU A 38 7.22 8.14 -11.04
C GLU A 38 5.73 7.91 -11.30
N GLU A 39 5.34 6.67 -11.62
CA GLU A 39 3.93 6.32 -11.79
C GLU A 39 3.18 6.34 -10.46
N PHE A 40 3.79 5.87 -9.37
CA PHE A 40 3.22 6.01 -8.03
C PHE A 40 2.95 7.48 -7.71
N ARG A 41 3.93 8.37 -7.98
CA ARG A 41 3.74 9.82 -7.79
C ARG A 41 2.62 10.37 -8.64
N ARG A 42 2.54 9.98 -9.92
CA ARG A 42 1.50 10.43 -10.86
C ARG A 42 0.11 10.00 -10.42
N GLN A 43 -0.08 8.73 -10.05
CA GLN A 43 -1.38 8.23 -9.60
C GLN A 43 -1.76 8.74 -8.22
N ASN A 44 -0.78 8.92 -7.33
CA ASN A 44 -1.02 9.54 -6.03
C ASN A 44 -1.57 10.96 -6.20
N LEU A 45 -0.94 11.80 -7.03
CA LEU A 45 -1.42 13.14 -7.32
C LEU A 45 -2.82 13.12 -7.95
N ARG A 46 -3.04 12.29 -8.98
CA ARG A 46 -4.35 12.19 -9.65
C ARG A 46 -5.47 11.85 -8.66
N LEU A 47 -5.30 10.75 -7.92
CA LEU A 47 -6.32 10.27 -6.98
C LEU A 47 -6.55 11.23 -5.82
N THR A 48 -5.50 11.91 -5.36
CA THR A 48 -5.63 12.96 -4.34
C THR A 48 -6.46 14.13 -4.85
N LEU A 49 -6.22 14.58 -6.09
CA LEU A 49 -7.02 15.63 -6.73
C LEU A 49 -8.48 15.19 -6.96
N ASP A 50 -8.72 13.89 -7.15
CA ASP A 50 -10.05 13.28 -7.21
C ASP A 50 -10.71 13.10 -5.82
N GLY A 51 -10.07 13.56 -4.73
CA GLY A 51 -10.60 13.51 -3.36
C GLY A 51 -10.44 12.16 -2.66
N ALA A 52 -9.60 11.26 -3.19
CA ALA A 52 -9.30 9.99 -2.54
C ALA A 52 -8.15 10.09 -1.54
N ILE A 53 -8.21 9.30 -0.47
CA ILE A 53 -7.06 9.01 0.38
C ILE A 53 -6.22 7.95 -0.32
N VAL A 54 -4.93 8.22 -0.53
CA VAL A 54 -4.03 7.29 -1.23
C VAL A 54 -3.05 6.67 -0.26
N LEU A 55 -3.04 5.33 -0.21
CA LEU A 55 -2.04 4.54 0.50
C LEU A 55 -0.97 4.10 -0.51
N SER A 56 0.10 4.87 -0.62
CA SER A 56 1.24 4.56 -1.50
C SER A 56 2.30 3.71 -0.80
N ILE A 57 3.25 3.16 -1.57
CA ILE A 57 4.51 2.63 -1.05
C ILE A 57 5.28 3.72 -0.27
N GLY A 58 5.94 3.32 0.81
CA GLY A 58 6.62 4.25 1.72
C GLY A 58 8.10 4.49 1.42
N CYS A 59 8.75 3.58 0.70
CA CYS A 59 10.20 3.63 0.45
C CYS A 59 10.48 3.36 -1.03
N ASP A 60 11.31 4.19 -1.64
CA ASP A 60 11.95 3.85 -2.91
C ASP A 60 13.12 2.91 -2.63
N THR A 61 12.86 1.61 -2.71
CA THR A 61 13.87 0.58 -2.46
C THR A 61 14.99 0.53 -3.52
N ARG A 62 14.97 1.40 -4.54
CA ARG A 62 16.05 1.55 -5.52
C ARG A 62 17.02 2.67 -5.20
N SER A 63 16.58 3.69 -4.47
CA SER A 63 17.51 4.66 -3.92
C SER A 63 17.99 4.07 -2.61
N ASP A 64 19.12 3.37 -2.67
CA ASP A 64 19.84 2.93 -1.48
C ASP A 64 19.98 4.09 -0.45
N GLY A 65 19.94 5.35 -0.88
CA GLY A 65 19.89 6.52 -0.01
C GLY A 65 18.80 6.55 1.08
N ASP A 66 17.59 6.01 0.87
CA ASP A 66 16.50 6.11 1.86
C ASP A 66 16.45 4.91 2.83
N LEU A 67 16.84 3.71 2.37
CA LEU A 67 16.96 2.53 3.25
C LEU A 67 18.31 2.49 3.98
N PHE A 68 19.40 2.87 3.31
CA PHE A 68 20.76 2.87 3.88
C PHE A 68 21.08 4.20 4.59
N GLY A 69 20.37 5.30 4.29
CA GLY A 69 20.56 6.59 4.97
C GLY A 69 20.18 6.62 6.45
N MET A 70 19.40 5.63 6.93
CA MET A 70 19.08 5.47 8.36
C MET A 70 20.02 4.51 9.09
N GLY A 71 21.00 3.91 8.42
CA GLY A 71 21.93 2.96 9.00
C GLY A 71 23.27 3.02 8.30
N GLY A 72 24.11 3.98 8.65
CA GLY A 72 25.53 3.91 8.29
C GLY A 72 26.14 2.67 8.92
N ARG A 73 26.37 1.61 8.15
CA ARG A 73 27.00 0.34 8.55
C ARG A 73 27.47 -0.47 7.32
N ASP A 74 28.27 -1.50 7.60
CA ASP A 74 29.25 -2.16 6.73
C ASP A 74 28.67 -3.39 5.98
N GLU A 75 29.07 -3.60 4.73
CA GLU A 75 28.33 -4.26 3.63
C GLU A 75 28.07 -5.78 3.77
N SER A 76 28.43 -6.42 4.89
CA SER A 76 28.41 -7.90 5.02
C SER A 76 27.36 -8.47 6.01
N ASP A 77 26.95 -7.71 7.03
CA ASP A 77 25.79 -8.04 7.88
C ASP A 77 24.47 -7.50 7.28
N ASP A 78 24.58 -6.65 6.25
CA ASP A 78 23.48 -5.86 5.70
C ASP A 78 22.45 -6.67 4.89
N VAL A 79 22.83 -7.79 4.28
CA VAL A 79 21.91 -8.55 3.40
C VAL A 79 20.81 -9.23 4.19
N GLY A 80 21.12 -9.75 5.38
CA GLY A 80 20.14 -10.38 6.28
C GLY A 80 19.13 -9.36 6.79
N GLU A 81 19.63 -8.26 7.37
CA GLU A 81 18.80 -7.17 7.90
C GLU A 81 17.95 -6.49 6.83
N LEU A 82 18.49 -6.30 5.62
CA LEU A 82 17.77 -5.72 4.49
C LEU A 82 16.62 -6.63 4.03
N ASN A 83 16.83 -7.94 4.02
CA ASN A 83 15.76 -8.90 3.70
C ASN A 83 14.66 -8.90 4.76
N GLU A 84 15.02 -8.84 6.04
CA GLU A 84 14.05 -8.72 7.14
C GLU A 84 13.27 -7.41 7.08
N LEU A 85 13.94 -6.29 6.79
CA LEU A 85 13.31 -5.00 6.58
C LEU A 85 12.34 -5.05 5.39
N LYS A 86 12.77 -5.60 4.26
CA LYS A 86 11.92 -5.79 3.08
C LYS A 86 10.68 -6.63 3.42
N ALA A 87 10.85 -7.75 4.14
CA ALA A 87 9.73 -8.59 4.56
C ALA A 87 8.75 -7.86 5.48
N ARG A 88 9.25 -7.04 6.42
CA ARG A 88 8.42 -6.18 7.28
C ARG A 88 7.65 -5.14 6.46
N LEU A 89 8.29 -4.50 5.48
CA LEU A 89 7.64 -3.52 4.59
C LEU A 89 6.58 -4.18 3.71
N ASP A 90 6.84 -5.36 3.16
CA ASP A 90 5.88 -6.15 2.39
C ASP A 90 4.66 -6.51 3.26
N ALA A 91 4.88 -6.98 4.49
CA ALA A 91 3.80 -7.31 5.43
C ALA A 91 2.96 -6.07 5.80
N LEU A 92 3.60 -4.91 5.98
CA LEU A 92 2.92 -3.65 6.23
C LEU A 92 2.07 -3.22 5.02
N HIS A 93 2.53 -3.48 3.79
CA HIS A 93 1.77 -3.15 2.59
C HIS A 93 0.48 -3.97 2.49
N LEU A 94 0.48 -5.24 2.95
CA LEU A 94 -0.75 -6.02 3.08
C LEU A 94 -1.74 -5.38 4.07
N ARG A 95 -1.26 -4.76 5.15
CA ARG A 95 -2.15 -4.03 6.08
C ARG A 95 -2.72 -2.76 5.46
N LYS A 96 -1.98 -2.11 4.55
CA LYS A 96 -2.55 -1.00 3.75
C LYS A 96 -3.68 -1.49 2.84
N ILE A 97 -3.57 -2.69 2.28
CA ILE A 97 -4.65 -3.32 1.51
C ILE A 97 -5.88 -3.57 2.39
N ASP A 98 -5.70 -4.03 3.64
CA ASP A 98 -6.82 -4.19 4.58
C ASP A 98 -7.57 -2.87 4.80
N LEU A 99 -6.83 -1.78 4.96
CA LEU A 99 -7.38 -0.44 5.21
C LEU A 99 -8.06 0.22 4.00
N ALA A 100 -7.65 -0.14 2.78
CA ALA A 100 -8.16 0.47 1.55
C ALA A 100 -9.58 0.00 1.20
N ASP A 101 -10.28 0.74 0.35
CA ASP A 101 -11.52 0.28 -0.28
C ASP A 101 -11.24 -0.54 -1.54
N GLU A 102 -10.15 -0.22 -2.24
CA GLU A 102 -9.75 -0.88 -3.47
C GLU A 102 -8.24 -0.80 -3.70
N VAL A 103 -7.74 -1.69 -4.56
CA VAL A 103 -6.36 -1.75 -5.01
C VAL A 103 -6.27 -1.22 -6.45
N LEU A 104 -5.36 -0.28 -6.70
CA LEU A 104 -4.94 0.10 -8.05
C LEU A 104 -3.55 -0.47 -8.34
N VAL A 105 -3.48 -1.39 -9.30
CA VAL A 105 -2.26 -2.03 -9.77
C VAL A 105 -1.61 -1.21 -10.88
N LEU A 106 -0.39 -0.76 -10.65
CA LEU A 106 0.45 -0.01 -11.57
C LEU A 106 1.24 -0.96 -12.50
N ASN A 107 0.52 -1.69 -13.35
CA ASN A 107 1.06 -2.68 -14.28
C ASN A 107 1.60 -2.04 -15.58
N ILE A 108 2.57 -1.13 -15.48
CA ILE A 108 3.12 -0.41 -16.63
C ILE A 108 3.66 -1.37 -17.69
N GLY A 109 3.13 -1.25 -18.91
CA GLY A 109 3.48 -2.15 -20.02
C GLY A 109 3.10 -3.62 -19.79
N GLY A 110 2.16 -3.89 -18.88
CA GLY A 110 1.77 -5.24 -18.49
C GLY A 110 2.69 -5.90 -17.46
N TYR A 111 3.71 -5.19 -16.96
CA TYR A 111 4.64 -5.74 -15.97
C TYR A 111 3.96 -5.92 -14.60
N VAL A 112 4.03 -7.13 -14.03
CA VAL A 112 3.66 -7.43 -12.65
C VAL A 112 4.81 -8.23 -12.01
N GLY A 113 5.40 -7.69 -10.95
CA GLY A 113 6.47 -8.36 -10.20
C GLY A 113 5.92 -9.28 -9.11
N GLU A 114 6.78 -10.14 -8.56
CA GLU A 114 6.38 -11.13 -7.55
C GLU A 114 5.69 -10.53 -6.32
N SER A 115 6.22 -9.44 -5.75
CA SER A 115 5.58 -8.77 -4.60
C SER A 115 4.19 -8.25 -4.97
N THR A 116 4.05 -7.61 -6.14
CA THR A 116 2.76 -7.13 -6.65
C THR A 116 1.79 -8.29 -6.92
N SER A 117 2.26 -9.43 -7.43
CA SER A 117 1.43 -10.63 -7.61
C SER A 117 0.91 -11.16 -6.26
N ARG A 118 1.74 -11.18 -5.22
CA ARG A 118 1.32 -11.56 -3.85
C ARG A 118 0.29 -10.59 -3.29
N GLU A 119 0.47 -9.29 -3.50
CA GLU A 119 -0.48 -8.26 -3.11
C GLU A 119 -1.85 -8.43 -3.82
N ILE A 120 -1.84 -8.68 -5.13
CA ILE A 120 -3.04 -8.93 -5.93
C ILE A 120 -3.76 -10.19 -5.43
N ALA A 121 -3.02 -11.28 -5.21
CA ALA A 121 -3.58 -12.52 -4.69
C ALA A 121 -4.20 -12.33 -3.30
N TYR A 122 -3.52 -11.60 -2.41
CA TYR A 122 -4.02 -11.28 -1.08
C TYR A 122 -5.31 -10.44 -1.15
N ALA A 123 -5.30 -9.35 -1.93
CA ALA A 123 -6.46 -8.50 -2.16
C ALA A 123 -7.66 -9.30 -2.68
N THR A 124 -7.43 -10.16 -3.66
CA THR A 124 -8.46 -11.03 -4.24
C THR A 124 -9.02 -12.02 -3.23
N THR A 125 -8.16 -12.63 -2.41
CA THR A 125 -8.54 -13.58 -1.36
C THR A 125 -9.48 -12.96 -0.32
N ILE A 126 -9.24 -11.69 0.04
CA ILE A 126 -10.11 -10.97 1.00
C ILE A 126 -11.29 -10.26 0.32
N GLY A 127 -11.52 -10.47 -0.98
CA GLY A 127 -12.61 -9.86 -1.75
C GLY A 127 -12.45 -8.36 -1.99
N LYS A 128 -11.23 -7.82 -1.90
CA LYS A 128 -10.94 -6.41 -2.20
C LYS A 128 -11.00 -6.18 -3.71
N PRO A 129 -11.74 -5.18 -4.21
CA PRO A 129 -11.72 -4.81 -5.62
C PRO A 129 -10.30 -4.49 -6.10
N VAL A 130 -9.89 -5.09 -7.23
CA VAL A 130 -8.59 -4.88 -7.87
C VAL A 130 -8.79 -4.26 -9.25
N GLN A 131 -8.24 -3.08 -9.45
CA GLN A 131 -8.19 -2.37 -10.72
C GLN A 131 -6.77 -2.37 -11.28
N TYR A 132 -6.63 -2.36 -12.61
CA TYR A 132 -5.35 -2.34 -13.30
C TYR A 132 -5.23 -1.06 -14.12
N LEU A 133 -4.08 -0.39 -14.03
CA LEU A 133 -3.81 0.84 -14.77
C LEU A 133 -3.74 0.58 -16.28
N HIS A 134 -3.17 -0.54 -16.68
CA HIS A 134 -3.12 -1.01 -18.06
C HIS A 134 -3.99 -2.26 -18.23
N PRO A 135 -4.57 -2.50 -19.42
CA PRO A 135 -5.30 -3.74 -19.70
C PRO A 135 -4.45 -4.97 -19.39
N VAL A 136 -5.02 -5.92 -18.65
CA VAL A 136 -4.45 -7.25 -18.46
C VAL A 136 -4.88 -8.14 -19.62
N HIS A 137 -3.93 -8.83 -20.25
CA HIS A 137 -4.25 -9.85 -21.24
C HIS A 137 -5.10 -10.96 -20.59
N GLN A 138 -6.14 -11.43 -21.29
CA GLN A 138 -7.21 -12.26 -20.72
C GLN A 138 -6.72 -13.58 -20.08
N ASP A 139 -5.56 -14.09 -20.50
CA ASP A 139 -4.96 -15.31 -19.95
C ASP A 139 -4.48 -15.14 -18.50
N ALA A 140 -4.13 -13.92 -18.07
CA ALA A 140 -3.70 -13.64 -16.71
C ALA A 140 -4.86 -13.60 -15.70
N ARG A 141 -6.11 -13.34 -16.15
CA ARG A 141 -7.28 -13.26 -15.26
C ARG A 141 -7.68 -14.60 -14.65
N LYS A 142 -7.34 -15.71 -15.31
CA LYS A 142 -7.64 -17.06 -14.80
C LYS A 142 -6.65 -17.56 -13.76
N ALA A 143 -5.47 -16.93 -13.65
CA ALA A 143 -4.43 -17.35 -12.71
C ALA A 143 -4.63 -16.83 -11.27
N PHE A 144 -5.59 -15.92 -11.07
CA PHE A 144 -5.87 -15.28 -9.78
C PHE A 144 -7.33 -15.46 -9.33
N SER A 145 -8.10 -16.30 -10.04
CA SER A 145 -9.45 -16.79 -9.67
C SER A 145 -9.32 -18.15 -9.02
#